data_AF-A0A060Z9B6-F1
#
_entry.id   AF-A0A060Z9B6-F1
#
_cell.length_a   1.000
_cell.length_b   1.000
_cell.length_c   1.000
_cell.angle_alpha   90.00
_cell.angle_beta   90.00
_cell.angle_gamma   90.00
#
_symmetry.space_group_name_H-M   'P 1'
#
loop_
_entity.id
_entity.type
_entity.pdbx_description
1 polymer ?
#
loop_
_entity_poly.entity_id
_entity_poly.type
_entity_poly.pdbx_seq_one_letter_code
_entity_poly.pdbx_strand_id
1 'polypeptide(L)'
;MGHTCHRSVDVMDLHLTPRVVCVWLWIIAGWVNVLGHGIIDESVPHLSKKDVLLLAGDADPKCFTRTQYDFTCFWETPGNTAYDFFYRNDNEEKEKRCKLTLQRTEKGEEEEEEEKVLHICFFPCSDVFLFTLTHIRVVESSSNYTLFTRTISVEDQERERERERERERERER
;
A
#
# COMPACT_ATOMS: atom_id res chain seq x y z
N MET A 1 21.38 14.83 -73.36
CA MET A 1 22.62 15.02 -72.57
C MET A 1 22.37 16.15 -71.59
N GLY A 2 22.59 15.92 -70.29
CA GLY A 2 22.57 16.96 -69.25
C GLY A 2 21.39 16.92 -68.27
N HIS A 3 21.37 15.91 -67.40
CA HIS A 3 20.73 16.00 -66.08
C HIS A 3 21.83 16.24 -65.02
N THR A 4 21.41 16.73 -63.84
CA THR A 4 22.19 17.06 -62.61
C THR A 4 22.80 18.47 -62.66
N CYS A 5 22.63 19.37 -61.68
CA CYS A 5 22.77 19.36 -60.21
C CYS A 5 22.19 20.70 -59.67
N HIS A 6 21.90 21.02 -58.40
CA HIS A 6 21.92 20.35 -57.10
C HIS A 6 21.29 21.34 -56.08
N ARG A 7 20.33 20.82 -55.30
CA ARG A 7 19.89 21.16 -53.93
C ARG A 7 20.37 22.49 -53.30
N SER A 8 19.39 23.37 -53.06
CA SER A 8 19.43 24.48 -52.09
C SER A 8 19.73 23.97 -50.67
N VAL A 9 20.65 24.66 -50.00
CA VAL A 9 20.64 24.82 -48.54
C VAL A 9 21.13 26.25 -48.28
N ASP A 10 20.18 27.19 -48.22
CA ASP A 10 20.48 28.50 -47.66
C ASP A 10 20.75 28.34 -46.16
N VAL A 11 21.90 28.85 -45.76
CA VAL A 11 22.37 28.95 -44.38
C VAL A 11 21.32 29.71 -43.58
N MET A 12 20.74 29.04 -42.58
CA MET A 12 19.82 29.68 -41.64
C MET A 12 20.65 30.49 -40.64
N ASP A 13 20.76 31.79 -40.94
CA ASP A 13 21.38 32.79 -40.10
C ASP A 13 20.54 32.97 -38.82
N LEU A 14 21.04 32.43 -37.71
CA LEU A 14 20.35 32.42 -36.42
C LEU A 14 20.62 33.73 -35.68
N HIS A 15 20.00 34.82 -36.13
CA HIS A 15 20.01 36.10 -35.41
C HIS A 15 19.15 36.00 -34.14
N LEU A 16 19.82 35.70 -33.01
CA LEU A 16 19.22 35.54 -31.69
C LEU A 16 18.82 36.90 -31.10
N THR A 17 17.63 37.37 -31.45
CA THR A 17 17.08 38.60 -30.86
C THR A 17 16.69 38.39 -29.39
N PRO A 18 16.86 39.39 -28.51
CA PRO A 18 16.61 39.25 -27.06
C PRO A 18 15.16 38.84 -26.72
N ARG A 19 14.22 39.07 -27.63
CA ARG A 19 12.82 38.64 -27.48
C ARG A 19 12.66 37.12 -27.54
N VAL A 20 13.45 36.44 -28.36
CA VAL A 20 13.42 34.97 -28.51
C VAL A 20 13.93 34.31 -27.24
N VAL A 21 15.04 34.82 -26.67
CA VAL A 21 15.62 34.32 -25.42
C VAL A 21 14.61 34.39 -24.27
N CYS A 22 13.85 35.49 -24.17
CA CYS A 22 12.81 35.62 -23.15
C CYS A 22 11.72 34.55 -23.30
N VAL A 23 11.22 34.30 -24.52
CA VAL A 23 10.17 33.30 -24.74
C VAL A 23 10.65 31.91 -24.36
N TRP A 24 11.90 31.54 -24.67
CA TRP A 24 12.48 30.27 -24.23
C TRP A 24 12.62 30.19 -22.71
N LEU A 25 13.02 31.27 -22.03
CA LEU A 25 13.09 31.31 -20.56
C LEU A 25 11.71 31.17 -19.89
N TRP A 26 10.66 31.76 -20.46
CA TRP A 26 9.27 31.59 -19.98
C TRP A 26 8.76 30.16 -20.19
N ILE A 27 9.10 29.54 -21.32
CA ILE A 27 8.78 28.13 -21.59
C ILE A 27 9.51 27.25 -20.57
N ILE A 28 10.82 27.40 -20.39
CA ILE A 28 11.61 26.60 -19.43
C ILE A 28 11.11 26.80 -18.00
N ALA A 29 10.79 28.03 -17.57
CA ALA A 29 10.21 28.30 -16.24
C ALA A 29 8.81 27.67 -16.07
N GLY A 30 8.00 27.60 -17.13
CA GLY A 30 6.73 26.89 -17.14
C GLY A 30 6.88 25.37 -16.96
N TRP A 31 7.92 24.77 -17.57
CA TRP A 31 8.21 23.34 -17.41
C TRP A 31 8.81 22.98 -16.05
N VAL A 32 9.55 23.89 -15.40
CA VAL A 32 10.07 23.68 -14.02
C VAL A 32 8.92 23.57 -12.99
N ASN A 33 7.81 24.28 -13.20
CA ASN A 33 6.63 24.16 -12.32
C ASN A 33 5.83 22.87 -12.52
N VAL A 34 5.95 22.22 -13.69
CA VAL A 34 5.27 20.94 -14.00
C VAL A 34 6.02 19.73 -13.44
N LEU A 35 7.35 19.81 -13.28
CA LEU A 35 8.17 18.73 -12.70
C LEU A 35 8.35 18.84 -11.17
N GLY A 36 7.88 19.92 -10.54
CA GLY A 36 8.10 20.21 -9.12
C GLY A 36 7.07 19.67 -8.13
N HIS A 37 5.95 19.07 -8.58
CA HIS A 37 4.86 18.60 -7.69
C HIS A 37 4.79 17.08 -7.52
N GLY A 38 5.91 16.37 -7.72
CA GLY A 38 5.95 14.92 -7.71
C GLY A 38 6.66 14.28 -6.52
N ILE A 39 6.70 14.91 -5.34
CA ILE A 39 6.96 14.14 -4.11
C ILE A 39 5.60 13.91 -3.48
N ILE A 40 4.97 12.80 -3.85
CA ILE A 40 3.98 12.17 -2.99
C ILE A 40 4.78 11.79 -1.75
N ASP A 41 4.63 12.56 -0.67
CA ASP A 41 4.99 12.08 0.65
C ASP A 41 4.15 10.83 0.86
N GLU A 42 4.74 9.65 0.63
CA GLU A 42 4.11 8.36 0.89
C GLU A 42 3.98 8.28 2.40
N SER A 43 2.98 8.97 2.94
CA SER A 43 2.60 8.90 4.33
C SER A 43 2.43 7.43 4.65
N VAL A 44 3.32 6.88 5.48
CA VAL A 44 3.32 5.46 5.81
C VAL A 44 1.92 5.10 6.30
N PRO A 45 1.19 4.22 5.60
CA PRO A 45 -0.18 3.91 5.97
C PRO A 45 -0.21 3.37 7.41
N HIS A 46 -1.07 3.97 8.22
CA HIS A 46 -1.14 3.73 9.66
C HIS A 46 -2.51 3.18 10.05
N LEU A 47 -2.54 2.22 10.96
CA LEU A 47 -3.76 1.59 11.45
C LEU A 47 -4.36 2.41 12.59
N SER A 48 -5.65 2.71 12.55
CA SER A 48 -6.28 3.51 13.59
C SER A 48 -6.60 2.66 14.82
N LYS A 49 -6.61 3.26 16.02
CA LYS A 49 -7.02 2.56 17.26
C LYS A 49 -8.41 1.93 17.15
N LYS A 50 -9.33 2.54 16.38
CA LYS A 50 -10.67 2.02 16.14
C LYS A 50 -10.64 0.70 15.36
N ASP A 51 -9.80 0.59 14.34
CA ASP A 51 -9.68 -0.65 13.56
C ASP A 51 -9.11 -1.80 14.41
N VAL A 52 -8.13 -1.50 15.27
CA VAL A 52 -7.58 -2.48 16.22
C VAL A 52 -8.66 -3.00 17.16
N LEU A 53 -9.42 -2.09 17.78
CA LEU A 53 -10.45 -2.44 18.77
C LEU A 53 -11.62 -3.22 18.15
N LEU A 54 -12.06 -2.84 16.95
CA LEU A 54 -13.16 -3.52 16.25
C LEU A 54 -12.81 -4.97 15.92
N LEU A 55 -11.53 -5.27 15.66
CA LEU A 55 -11.08 -6.60 15.25
C LEU A 55 -10.44 -7.39 16.39
N ALA A 56 -10.51 -6.90 17.63
CA ALA A 56 -9.86 -7.54 18.77
C ALA A 56 -10.30 -9.00 19.01
N GLY A 57 -11.54 -9.33 18.65
CA GLY A 57 -12.11 -10.69 18.74
C GLY A 57 -11.87 -11.58 17.52
N ASP A 58 -11.28 -11.05 16.44
CA ASP A 58 -11.02 -11.81 15.22
C ASP A 58 -9.72 -12.63 15.33
N ALA A 59 -9.64 -13.72 14.56
CA ALA A 59 -8.48 -14.59 14.52
C ALA A 59 -7.24 -13.88 13.95
N ASP A 60 -6.04 -14.31 14.34
CA ASP A 60 -4.80 -13.74 13.79
C ASP A 60 -4.33 -14.45 12.50
N PRO A 61 -3.71 -13.72 11.54
CA PRO A 61 -3.68 -12.26 11.49
C PRO A 61 -5.08 -11.71 11.18
N LYS A 62 -5.47 -10.65 11.88
CA LYS A 62 -6.75 -9.94 11.70
C LYS A 62 -6.72 -9.23 10.36
N CYS A 63 -7.75 -9.42 9.55
CA CYS A 63 -7.79 -8.85 8.21
C CYS A 63 -9.08 -8.05 8.01
N PHE A 64 -9.02 -6.97 7.24
CA PHE A 64 -10.20 -6.18 6.90
C PHE A 64 -10.02 -5.43 5.58
N THR A 65 -11.14 -4.91 5.11
CA THR A 65 -11.23 -4.01 3.96
C THR A 65 -12.10 -2.81 4.33
N ARG A 66 -11.83 -1.64 3.71
CA ARG A 66 -12.61 -0.42 3.91
C ARG A 66 -13.39 -0.01 2.67
N THR A 67 -12.90 -0.39 1.50
CA THR A 67 -13.36 0.03 0.18
C THR A 67 -13.62 -1.14 -0.76
N GLN A 68 -13.42 -2.39 -0.31
CA GLN A 68 -13.44 -3.62 -1.10
C GLN A 68 -12.29 -3.77 -2.11
N TYR A 69 -11.58 -2.67 -2.40
CA TYR A 69 -10.39 -2.64 -3.26
C TYR A 69 -9.09 -2.53 -2.48
N ASP A 70 -9.18 -2.44 -1.16
CA ASP A 70 -8.07 -2.50 -0.21
C ASP A 70 -8.20 -3.75 0.66
N PHE A 71 -7.07 -4.37 0.99
CA PHE A 71 -7.04 -5.46 1.94
C PHE A 71 -5.84 -5.29 2.86
N THR A 72 -6.09 -5.27 4.16
CA THR A 72 -5.07 -5.04 5.17
C THR A 72 -5.16 -6.12 6.21
N CYS A 73 -4.02 -6.73 6.55
CA CYS A 73 -3.93 -7.70 7.62
C CYS A 73 -2.91 -7.25 8.66
N PHE A 74 -3.17 -7.53 9.93
CA PHE A 74 -2.27 -7.19 11.02
C PHE A 74 -2.39 -8.18 12.18
N TRP A 75 -1.37 -8.18 13.02
CA TRP A 75 -1.38 -8.88 14.30
C TRP A 75 -0.50 -8.13 15.30
N GLU A 76 -0.67 -8.42 16.57
CA GLU A 76 0.04 -7.77 17.66
C GLU A 76 0.95 -8.78 18.35
N THR A 77 2.20 -8.39 18.60
CA THR A 77 3.16 -9.20 19.36
C THR A 77 3.92 -8.34 20.37
N PRO A 78 4.30 -8.90 21.53
CA PRO A 78 5.23 -8.24 22.41
C PRO A 78 6.65 -8.22 21.79
N GLY A 79 7.34 -7.10 21.96
CA GLY A 79 8.77 -6.99 21.64
C GLY A 79 9.09 -6.78 20.15
N ASN A 80 10.35 -7.04 19.78
CA ASN A 80 10.95 -6.65 18.49
C ASN A 80 11.28 -7.86 17.59
N THR A 81 10.51 -8.93 17.69
CA THR A 81 10.73 -10.12 16.85
C THR A 81 10.47 -9.81 15.38
N ALA A 82 11.34 -10.29 14.50
CA ALA A 82 11.18 -10.13 13.06
C ALA A 82 10.31 -11.26 12.49
N TYR A 83 9.32 -10.88 11.67
CA TYR A 83 8.40 -11.80 11.04
C TYR A 83 8.36 -11.59 9.53
N ASP A 84 8.02 -12.66 8.82
CA ASP A 84 7.73 -12.65 7.40
C ASP A 84 6.29 -13.04 7.15
N PHE A 85 5.60 -12.21 6.36
CA PHE A 85 4.23 -12.44 5.96
C PHE A 85 4.20 -12.84 4.49
N PHE A 86 3.67 -14.03 4.24
CA PHE A 86 3.48 -14.58 2.90
C PHE A 86 2.00 -14.67 2.58
N TYR A 87 1.65 -14.41 1.33
CA TYR A 87 0.30 -14.57 0.83
C TYR A 87 0.28 -15.08 -0.60
N ARG A 88 -0.84 -15.69 -0.97
CA ARG A 88 -1.12 -16.18 -2.32
C ARG A 88 -2.62 -16.23 -2.54
N ASN A 89 -3.08 -15.76 -3.69
CA ASN A 89 -4.47 -15.95 -4.10
C ASN A 89 -4.66 -17.33 -4.72
N ASP A 90 -5.86 -17.92 -4.61
CA ASP A 90 -6.15 -19.27 -5.14
C ASP A 90 -5.82 -19.45 -6.63
N ASN A 91 -5.90 -18.37 -7.40
CA ASN A 91 -5.60 -18.33 -8.83
C ASN A 91 -4.10 -18.20 -9.15
N GLU A 92 -3.23 -18.07 -8.14
CA GLU A 92 -1.79 -17.93 -8.28
C GLU A 92 -1.05 -19.17 -7.75
N GLU A 93 0.03 -19.56 -8.42
CA GLU A 93 0.85 -20.70 -7.97
C GLU A 93 1.90 -20.30 -6.92
N LYS A 94 2.46 -19.09 -7.03
CA LYS A 94 3.59 -18.63 -6.22
C LYS A 94 3.13 -17.76 -5.05
N GLU A 95 3.68 -18.02 -3.86
CA GLU A 95 3.55 -17.10 -2.73
C GLU A 95 4.35 -15.82 -2.96
N LYS A 96 3.77 -14.70 -2.55
CA LYS A 96 4.39 -13.38 -2.50
C LYS A 96 4.72 -13.06 -1.04
N ARG A 97 5.79 -12.28 -0.84
CA ARG A 97 6.16 -11.75 0.48
C ARG A 97 5.64 -10.33 0.61
N CYS A 98 4.95 -10.04 1.71
CA CYS A 98 4.48 -8.71 2.01
C CYS A 98 5.58 -7.84 2.65
N LYS A 99 5.61 -6.56 2.29
CA LYS A 99 6.44 -5.57 2.97
C LYS A 99 5.72 -5.13 4.24
N LEU A 100 6.17 -5.65 5.38
CA LEU A 100 5.56 -5.30 6.66
C LEU A 100 5.88 -3.86 7.05
N THR A 101 4.85 -3.19 7.55
CA THR A 101 4.92 -1.91 8.25
C THR A 101 4.80 -2.20 9.75
N LEU A 102 5.69 -1.61 10.54
CA LEU A 102 5.67 -1.75 12.00
C LEU A 102 5.10 -0.50 12.63
N GLN A 103 4.14 -0.67 13.52
CA GLN A 103 3.52 0.41 14.27
C GLN A 103 3.55 0.07 15.75
N ARG A 104 4.14 0.95 16.56
CA ARG A 104 4.17 0.77 18.02
C ARG A 104 2.84 1.20 18.61
N THR A 105 2.25 0.36 19.45
CA THR A 105 1.10 0.76 20.26
C THR A 105 1.62 1.64 21.40
N GLU A 106 0.97 2.77 21.66
CA GLU A 106 1.33 3.64 22.79
C GLU A 106 1.26 2.83 24.10
N LYS A 107 2.27 2.94 24.95
CA LYS A 107 2.27 2.34 26.30
C LYS A 107 0.99 2.76 27.02
N GLY A 108 0.28 1.79 27.57
CA GLY A 108 -0.69 2.07 28.63
C GLY A 108 0.02 2.78 29.79
N GLU A 109 -0.71 3.57 30.57
CA GLU A 109 -0.19 4.29 31.74
C GLU A 109 0.35 3.33 32.83
N GLU A 110 0.16 2.03 32.67
CA GLU A 110 0.62 0.98 33.56
C GLU A 110 2.06 0.57 33.20
N GLU A 111 3.00 0.84 34.12
CA GLU A 111 4.46 0.72 33.94
C GLU A 111 4.97 -0.71 33.67
N GLU A 112 4.09 -1.71 33.69
CA GLU A 112 4.42 -3.14 33.59
C GLU A 112 3.99 -3.83 32.28
N GLU A 113 3.27 -3.16 31.37
CA GLU A 113 2.94 -3.77 30.07
C GLU A 113 4.12 -3.68 29.08
N GLU A 114 4.51 -4.84 28.52
CA GLU A 114 5.48 -4.92 27.43
C GLU A 114 5.00 -4.10 26.22
N GLU A 115 5.93 -3.39 25.57
CA GLU A 115 5.63 -2.62 24.36
C GLU A 115 5.11 -3.56 23.27
N LYS A 116 3.84 -3.37 22.90
CA LYS A 116 3.19 -4.13 21.84
C LYS A 116 3.47 -3.49 20.49
N VAL A 117 3.84 -4.33 19.53
CA VAL A 117 4.14 -3.92 18.15
C VAL A 117 3.10 -4.53 17.23
N LEU A 118 2.46 -3.68 16.43
CA LEU A 118 1.58 -4.05 15.34
C LEU A 118 2.41 -4.30 14.08
N HIS A 119 2.30 -5.51 13.57
CA HIS A 119 2.86 -5.91 12.29
C HIS A 119 1.77 -5.84 11.24
N ILE A 120 1.94 -4.98 10.24
CA ILE A 120 0.87 -4.64 9.29
C ILE A 120 1.31 -4.98 7.87
N CYS A 121 0.49 -5.74 7.16
CA CYS A 121 0.61 -5.98 5.73
C CYS A 121 -0.51 -5.24 4.98
N PHE A 122 -0.10 -4.29 4.13
CA PHE A 122 -0.99 -3.64 3.16
C PHE A 122 -0.84 -4.36 1.83
N PHE A 123 -1.92 -4.95 1.32
CA PHE A 123 -1.89 -5.63 0.04
C PHE A 123 -1.87 -4.59 -1.08
N PRO A 124 -1.05 -4.78 -2.13
CA PRO A 124 -1.12 -3.92 -3.30
C PRO A 124 -2.48 -4.10 -3.98
N CYS A 125 -3.08 -3.02 -4.49
CA CYS A 125 -4.42 -3.07 -5.08
C CYS A 125 -4.53 -4.06 -6.26
N SER A 126 -3.42 -4.37 -6.95
CA SER A 126 -3.37 -5.37 -8.02
C SER A 126 -3.62 -6.81 -7.55
N ASP A 127 -3.48 -7.05 -6.24
CA ASP A 127 -3.52 -8.37 -5.64
C ASP A 127 -4.77 -8.56 -4.76
N VAL A 128 -5.66 -7.57 -4.73
CA VAL A 128 -6.92 -7.58 -3.97
C VAL A 128 -8.06 -7.99 -4.91
N PHE A 129 -8.70 -9.12 -4.60
CA PHE A 129 -9.81 -9.66 -5.37
C PHE A 129 -11.00 -9.94 -4.46
N LEU A 130 -12.18 -9.41 -4.80
CA LEU A 130 -13.38 -9.54 -3.95
C LEU A 130 -13.75 -10.99 -3.66
N PHE A 131 -13.73 -11.83 -4.70
CA PHE A 131 -14.31 -13.19 -4.69
C PHE A 131 -13.26 -14.30 -4.76
N THR A 132 -12.00 -13.99 -4.46
CA THR A 132 -10.91 -14.96 -4.47
C THR A 132 -10.42 -15.18 -3.05
N LEU A 133 -10.21 -16.43 -2.66
CA LEU A 133 -9.57 -16.73 -1.39
C LEU A 133 -8.09 -16.35 -1.46
N THR A 134 -7.62 -15.74 -0.39
CA THR A 134 -6.22 -15.43 -0.13
C THR A 134 -5.73 -16.36 0.98
N HIS A 135 -4.75 -17.18 0.67
CA HIS A 135 -4.01 -17.96 1.65
C HIS A 135 -2.91 -17.11 2.25
N ILE A 136 -2.85 -17.07 3.58
CA ILE A 136 -1.93 -16.25 4.36
C ILE A 136 -1.12 -17.15 5.29
N ARG A 137 0.17 -16.86 5.39
CA ARG A 137 1.09 -17.54 6.30
C ARG A 137 2.05 -16.53 6.92
N VAL A 138 2.13 -16.53 8.25
CA VAL A 138 3.07 -15.69 9.01
C VAL A 138 4.10 -16.59 9.66
N VAL A 139 5.38 -16.28 9.46
CA VAL A 139 6.49 -17.03 10.07
C VAL A 139 7.43 -16.11 10.82
N GLU A 140 8.08 -16.64 11.85
CA GLU A 140 9.22 -15.97 12.47
C GLU A 140 10.43 -16.04 11.52
N SER A 141 11.05 -14.90 11.24
CA SER A 141 12.11 -14.82 10.23
C SER A 141 13.37 -15.61 10.61
N SER A 142 13.68 -15.71 11.91
CA SER A 142 14.90 -16.35 12.41
C SER A 142 14.82 -17.88 12.39
N SER A 143 13.69 -18.43 12.84
CA SER A 143 13.48 -19.87 13.01
C SER A 143 12.71 -20.51 11.86
N ASN A 144 12.06 -19.69 11.01
CA ASN A 144 11.08 -20.12 10.01
C ASN A 144 9.87 -20.85 10.61
N TYR A 145 9.65 -20.76 11.92
CA TYR A 145 8.48 -21.33 12.57
C TYR A 145 7.21 -20.62 12.10
N THR A 146 6.17 -21.37 11.76
CA THR A 146 4.89 -20.79 11.33
C THR A 146 4.03 -20.44 12.53
N LEU A 147 3.75 -19.14 12.69
CA LEU A 147 2.91 -18.62 13.76
C LEU A 147 1.42 -18.73 13.41
N PHE A 148 1.07 -18.29 12.20
CA PHE A 148 -0.32 -18.22 11.77
C PHE A 148 -0.48 -18.74 10.36
N THR A 149 -1.59 -19.43 10.14
CA THR A 149 -2.09 -19.83 8.83
C THR A 149 -3.55 -19.46 8.75
N ARG A 150 -3.94 -18.68 7.73
CA ARG A 150 -5.31 -18.21 7.54
C ARG A 150 -5.69 -18.31 6.06
N THR A 151 -6.96 -18.56 5.77
CA THR A 151 -7.52 -18.48 4.42
C THR A 151 -8.79 -17.67 4.50
N ILE A 152 -8.89 -16.63 3.68
CA ILE A 152 -9.88 -15.57 3.83
C ILE A 152 -10.11 -14.87 2.49
N SER A 153 -11.31 -14.36 2.24
CA SER A 153 -11.59 -13.47 1.11
C SER A 153 -12.05 -12.09 1.58
N VAL A 154 -12.00 -11.11 0.68
CA VAL A 154 -12.53 -9.76 0.94
C VAL A 154 -14.04 -9.80 1.15
N GLU A 155 -14.78 -10.59 0.36
CA GLU A 155 -16.23 -10.76 0.51
C GLU A 155 -16.60 -11.29 1.90
N ASP A 156 -15.89 -12.32 2.39
CA ASP A 156 -16.16 -12.91 3.70
C ASP A 156 -16.01 -11.88 4.82
N GLN A 157 -15.00 -11.01 4.72
CA GLN A 157 -14.76 -9.96 5.71
C GLN A 157 -15.81 -8.86 5.68
N GLU A 158 -16.25 -8.43 4.51
CA GLU A 158 -17.36 -7.47 4.40
C GLU A 158 -18.64 -8.05 5.02
N ARG A 159 -18.96 -9.30 4.71
CA ARG A 159 -20.17 -9.96 5.21
C ARG A 159 -20.14 -10.15 6.73
N GLU A 160 -19.01 -10.53 7.31
CA GLU A 160 -18.94 -10.72 8.77
C GLU A 160 -19.07 -9.38 9.51
N ARG A 161 -18.47 -8.31 8.98
CA ARG A 161 -18.61 -6.96 9.51
C ARG A 161 -20.06 -6.45 9.45
N GLU A 162 -20.79 -6.76 8.40
CA GLU A 162 -22.23 -6.43 8.30
C GLU A 162 -23.04 -7.17 9.36
N ARG A 163 -22.78 -8.46 9.56
CA ARG A 163 -23.45 -9.27 10.58
C ARG A 163 -23.19 -8.76 12.00
N GLU A 164 -21.97 -8.34 12.30
CA GLU A 164 -21.64 -7.75 13.60
C GLU A 164 -22.42 -6.45 13.85
N ARG A 165 -22.51 -5.58 12.83
CA ARG A 165 -23.30 -4.34 12.92
C ARG A 165 -24.79 -4.62 13.12
N GLU A 166 -25.33 -5.66 12.50
CA GLU A 166 -26.73 -6.06 12.72
C GLU A 166 -26.95 -6.58 14.15
N ARG A 167 -26.03 -7.42 14.65
CA ARG A 167 -26.08 -7.92 16.04
C ARG A 167 -25.99 -6.79 17.06
N GLU A 168 -25.15 -5.79 16.83
CA GLU A 168 -25.08 -4.61 17.70
C GLU A 168 -26.39 -3.83 17.71
N ARG A 169 -26.97 -3.56 16.53
CA ARG A 169 -28.27 -2.88 16.41
C ARG A 169 -29.41 -3.65 17.09
N GLU A 170 -29.37 -4.97 17.08
CA GLU A 170 -30.35 -5.81 17.79
C GLU A 170 -30.19 -5.75 19.31
N ARG A 171 -28.95 -5.64 19.81
CA ARG A 171 -28.68 -5.48 21.25
C ARG A 171 -29.11 -4.12 21.80
N GLU A 172 -29.16 -3.10 20.95
CA GLU A 172 -29.59 -1.74 21.30
C GLU A 172 -31.12 -1.55 21.27
N ARG A 173 -31.88 -2.55 20.80
CA ARG A 173 -33.36 -2.53 20.78
C ARG A 173 -33.96 -3.17 22.03
#